data_AF-A0A1Y1K141-F1
#
_entry.id   AF-A0A1Y1K141-F1
#
_cell.length_a   1.000
_cell.length_b   1.000
_cell.length_c   1.000
_cell.angle_alpha   90.00
_cell.angle_beta   90.00
_cell.angle_gamma   90.00
#
_symmetry.space_group_name_H-M   'P 1'
#
loop_
_entity.id
_entity.type
_entity.pdbx_description
1 polymer ?
#
loop_
_entity_poly.entity_id
_entity_poly.type
_entity_poly.pdbx_seq_one_letter_code
_entity_poly.pdbx_strand_id
1 'polypeptide(L)'
;MATAILPLIVLVGVTGSTLSETNLLAPRSYCGFQHIDDYARDNDNVTLDEFPWIALLLDGATKDLKCAGTLINRRYVMTVAHCVAGLWSRNLVARLGEFNVMTDVDCIDHTMFGRECSDPVQEYSAENIIVHPD
;
A
#
# COMPACT_ATOMS: atom_id res chain seq x y z
N MET A 1 4.81 16.34 -59.98
CA MET A 1 5.05 17.68 -59.39
C MET A 1 3.74 18.10 -58.77
N ALA A 2 3.53 18.31 -57.47
CA ALA A 2 4.43 18.58 -56.35
C ALA A 2 3.93 17.86 -55.08
N THR A 3 4.87 17.40 -54.25
CA THR A 3 4.64 16.81 -52.93
C THR A 3 4.51 17.93 -51.90
N ALA A 4 3.39 18.00 -51.17
CA ALA A 4 3.25 18.87 -50.01
C ALA A 4 3.72 18.12 -48.76
N ILE A 5 4.82 18.58 -48.16
CA ILE A 5 5.37 18.08 -46.90
C ILE A 5 4.59 18.76 -45.77
N LEU A 6 3.74 18.01 -45.06
CA LEU A 6 3.14 18.47 -43.80
C LEU A 6 4.20 18.36 -42.69
N PRO A 7 4.41 19.42 -41.88
CA PRO A 7 5.42 19.39 -40.84
C PRO A 7 4.99 18.43 -39.74
N LEU A 8 5.94 17.59 -39.35
CA LEU A 8 5.87 16.67 -38.23
C LEU A 8 5.62 17.49 -36.94
N ILE A 9 4.38 17.54 -36.46
CA ILE A 9 4.07 18.05 -35.12
C ILE A 9 4.55 16.97 -34.15
N VAL A 10 5.75 17.15 -33.62
CA VAL A 10 6.27 16.38 -32.49
C VAL A 10 5.43 16.78 -31.28
N LEU A 11 4.43 15.96 -30.94
CA LEU A 11 3.82 16.03 -29.62
C LEU A 11 4.91 15.71 -28.61
N VAL A 12 5.37 16.75 -27.94
CA VAL A 12 6.29 16.69 -26.81
C VAL A 12 5.76 15.61 -25.87
N GLY A 13 6.50 14.50 -25.80
CA GLY A 13 6.22 13.44 -24.86
C GLY A 13 6.22 14.07 -23.48
N VAL A 14 5.07 14.05 -22.82
CA VAL A 14 5.01 14.18 -21.37
C VAL A 14 5.81 12.97 -20.88
N THR A 15 7.09 13.15 -20.60
CA THR A 15 7.89 12.20 -19.83
C THR A 15 7.35 12.26 -18.41
N GLY A 16 6.15 11.71 -18.22
CA GLY A 16 5.72 11.28 -16.91
C GLY A 16 6.77 10.28 -16.46
N SER A 17 7.48 10.62 -15.39
CA SER A 17 8.41 9.72 -14.73
C SER A 17 7.61 8.51 -14.26
N THR A 18 7.49 7.48 -15.10
CA THR A 18 6.98 6.20 -14.65
C THR A 18 7.98 5.72 -13.60
N LEU A 19 7.56 5.70 -12.34
CA LEU A 19 8.36 5.06 -11.30
C LEU A 19 8.57 3.63 -11.75
N SER A 20 9.80 3.31 -12.14
CA SER A 20 10.17 1.99 -12.66
C SER A 20 9.70 0.95 -11.65
N GLU A 21 8.72 0.14 -12.05
CA GLU A 21 8.17 -0.96 -11.26
C GLU A 21 9.23 -2.05 -11.06
N THR A 22 10.21 -1.78 -10.22
CA THR A 22 11.28 -2.72 -9.89
C THR A 22 10.95 -3.42 -8.58
N ASN A 23 11.27 -4.71 -8.50
CA ASN A 23 11.18 -5.53 -7.27
C ASN A 23 12.24 -5.15 -6.23
N LEU A 24 12.91 -4.01 -6.41
CA LEU A 24 13.92 -3.52 -5.51
C LEU A 24 13.24 -2.92 -4.27
N LEU A 25 13.94 -2.95 -3.14
CA LEU A 25 13.53 -2.20 -1.97
C LEU A 25 13.45 -0.72 -2.34
N ALA A 26 12.36 -0.06 -1.93
CA ALA A 26 12.20 1.37 -2.16
C ALA A 26 13.37 2.10 -1.49
N PRO A 27 14.02 3.07 -2.16
CA PRO A 27 15.06 3.85 -1.52
C PRO A 27 14.43 4.68 -0.39
N ARG A 28 15.24 5.00 0.64
CA ARG A 28 14.78 5.76 1.81
C ARG A 28 14.16 7.12 1.48
N SER A 29 14.39 7.65 0.27
CA SER A 29 13.76 8.87 -0.21
C SER A 29 12.26 8.76 -0.45
N TYR A 30 11.68 7.55 -0.44
CA TYR A 30 10.25 7.32 -0.73
C TYR A 30 9.58 6.32 0.22
N CYS A 31 10.21 5.93 1.33
CA CYS A 31 9.63 5.00 2.30
C CYS A 31 9.73 5.53 3.73
N GLY A 32 8.82 5.10 4.61
CA GLY A 32 8.82 5.51 6.02
C GLY A 32 8.37 6.96 6.26
N PHE A 33 7.74 7.59 5.26
CA PHE A 33 7.04 8.85 5.44
C PHE A 33 5.62 8.57 5.91
N GLN A 34 5.32 9.03 7.11
CA GLN A 34 3.97 9.16 7.65
C GLN A 34 3.49 10.61 7.44
N HIS A 35 2.18 10.84 7.43
CA HIS A 35 1.66 12.20 7.44
C HIS A 35 2.12 12.90 8.73
N ILE A 36 2.58 14.15 8.62
CA ILE A 36 3.31 14.85 9.70
C ILE A 36 2.36 15.41 10.77
N ASP A 37 1.13 15.71 10.37
CA ASP A 37 -0.02 16.14 11.17
C ASP A 37 -0.66 15.02 12.00
N ASP A 38 -0.34 13.77 11.69
CA ASP A 38 -0.86 12.59 12.38
C ASP A 38 -0.13 12.25 13.69
N TYR A 39 1.09 12.76 13.86
CA TYR A 39 1.88 12.47 15.05
C TYR A 39 1.44 13.34 16.24
N ALA A 40 0.31 13.00 16.84
CA ALA A 40 -0.11 13.54 18.12
C ALA A 40 0.77 12.91 19.22
N ARG A 41 1.98 13.46 19.41
CA ARG A 41 3.00 13.03 20.38
C ARG A 41 2.52 12.85 21.83
N ASP A 42 1.33 13.38 22.16
CA ASP A 42 0.69 13.34 23.49
C ASP A 42 -0.71 12.68 23.47
N ASN A 43 -1.07 11.94 22.43
CA ASN A 43 -2.32 11.19 22.31
C ASN A 43 -2.02 9.72 21.97
N ASP A 44 -2.54 8.79 22.76
CA ASP A 44 -2.33 7.35 22.55
C ASP A 44 -3.17 6.78 21.37
N ASN A 45 -3.95 7.62 20.68
CA ASN A 45 -4.78 7.19 19.55
C ASN A 45 -4.05 7.38 18.22
N VAL A 46 -4.14 6.37 17.36
CA VAL A 46 -3.68 6.40 15.96
C VAL A 46 -4.65 7.23 15.14
N THR A 47 -4.14 8.07 14.24
CA THR A 47 -4.96 8.85 13.31
C THR A 47 -5.06 8.16 11.94
N LEU A 48 -5.96 8.67 11.10
CA LEU A 48 -6.18 8.15 9.76
C LEU A 48 -4.87 8.22 8.96
N ASP A 49 -4.51 7.13 8.28
CA ASP A 49 -3.32 7.03 7.43
C ASP A 49 -1.94 7.28 8.11
N GLU A 50 -1.85 7.29 9.45
CA GLU A 50 -0.59 7.53 10.18
C GLU A 50 0.49 6.48 9.85
N PHE A 51 0.11 5.22 9.68
CA PHE A 51 1.04 4.11 9.40
C PHE A 51 0.63 3.35 8.12
N PRO A 52 0.80 3.97 6.93
CA PRO A 52 0.21 3.47 5.69
C PRO A 52 0.84 2.15 5.19
N TRP A 53 1.96 1.73 5.79
CA TRP A 53 2.63 0.47 5.48
C TRP A 53 2.13 -0.71 6.29
N ILE A 54 1.18 -0.55 7.23
CA ILE A 54 0.59 -1.68 7.95
C ILE A 54 -0.19 -2.57 6.97
N ALA A 55 0.08 -3.86 7.03
CA ALA A 55 -0.65 -4.87 6.28
C ALA A 55 -1.34 -5.85 7.24
N LEU A 56 -2.63 -6.10 7.02
CA LEU A 56 -3.35 -7.19 7.65
C LEU A 56 -3.22 -8.45 6.78
N LEU A 57 -2.85 -9.57 7.40
CA LEU A 57 -2.74 -10.86 6.71
C LEU A 57 -3.96 -11.71 7.06
N LEU A 58 -4.82 -11.88 6.06
CA LEU A 58 -6.12 -12.53 6.17
C LEU A 58 -6.08 -13.93 5.55
N ASP A 59 -6.91 -14.82 6.09
CA ASP A 59 -7.28 -16.03 5.37
C ASP A 59 -8.18 -15.67 4.18
N GLY A 60 -7.80 -16.05 2.96
CA GLY A 60 -8.53 -15.66 1.76
C GLY A 60 -9.92 -16.25 1.63
N ALA A 61 -10.21 -17.36 2.34
CA ALA A 61 -11.52 -18.00 2.33
C ALA A 61 -12.44 -17.45 3.42
N THR A 62 -11.95 -17.34 4.67
CA THR A 62 -12.77 -16.90 5.81
C THR A 62 -12.72 -15.40 6.05
N LYS A 63 -11.72 -14.70 5.49
CA LYS A 63 -11.39 -13.30 5.78
C LYS A 63 -10.99 -13.02 7.23
N ASP A 64 -10.74 -14.06 8.01
CA ASP A 64 -10.24 -13.89 9.39
C ASP A 64 -8.84 -13.27 9.38
N LEU A 65 -8.62 -12.30 10.26
CA LEU A 65 -7.28 -11.80 10.56
C LEU A 65 -6.44 -12.89 11.23
N LYS A 66 -5.30 -13.23 10.62
CA LYS A 66 -4.36 -14.24 11.15
C LYS A 66 -3.08 -13.61 11.68
N CYS A 67 -2.54 -12.61 10.99
CA CYS A 67 -1.28 -11.95 11.33
C CYS A 67 -1.24 -10.52 10.80
N ALA A 68 -0.14 -9.82 11.09
CA ALA A 68 0.19 -8.53 10.49
C ALA A 68 1.50 -8.61 9.70
N GLY A 69 1.73 -7.60 8.87
CA GLY A 69 2.95 -7.40 8.11
C GLY A 69 3.22 -5.93 7.83
N THR A 70 4.28 -5.67 7.06
CA THR A 70 4.70 -4.33 6.69
C THR A 70 4.99 -4.28 5.18
N LEU A 71 4.34 -3.36 4.48
CA LEU A 71 4.62 -3.08 3.08
C LEU A 71 6.01 -2.43 2.94
N ILE A 72 6.95 -3.14 2.31
CA ILE A 72 8.35 -2.69 2.20
C ILE A 72 8.69 -2.10 0.82
N ASN A 73 7.83 -2.35 -0.18
CA ASN A 73 7.80 -1.68 -1.48
C ASN A 73 6.43 -1.93 -2.14
N ARG A 74 6.29 -1.64 -3.44
CA ARG A 74 5.03 -1.79 -4.18
C ARG A 74 4.52 -3.23 -4.34
N ARG A 75 5.33 -4.26 -4.03
CA ARG A 75 4.99 -5.67 -4.31
C ARG A 75 5.25 -6.64 -3.15
N TYR A 76 5.97 -6.23 -2.12
CA TYR A 76 6.38 -7.11 -1.03
C TYR A 76 5.85 -6.61 0.31
N VAL A 77 5.24 -7.54 1.03
CA VAL A 77 4.89 -7.41 2.45
C VAL A 77 5.83 -8.30 3.25
N MET A 78 6.50 -7.72 4.23
CA MET A 78 7.37 -8.43 5.16
C MET A 78 6.58 -8.84 6.42
N THR A 79 6.81 -10.05 6.91
CA THR A 79 6.22 -10.56 8.15
C THR A 79 7.18 -11.58 8.80
N VAL A 80 6.75 -12.17 9.92
CA VAL A 80 7.50 -13.20 10.63
C VAL A 80 7.22 -14.60 10.05
N ALA A 81 8.21 -15.48 10.07
CA ALA A 81 8.12 -16.80 9.43
C ALA A 81 6.92 -17.64 9.91
N HIS A 82 6.60 -17.62 11.21
CA HIS A 82 5.47 -18.39 11.75
C HIS A 82 4.10 -17.89 11.28
N CYS A 83 4.02 -16.64 10.80
CA CYS A 83 2.81 -16.09 10.17
C CYS A 83 2.60 -16.62 8.74
N VAL A 84 3.55 -17.36 8.18
CA VAL A 84 3.42 -17.87 6.81
C VAL A 84 3.83 -19.33 6.67
N ALA A 85 4.35 -19.93 7.75
CA ALA A 85 4.64 -21.35 7.86
C ALA A 85 3.35 -22.13 8.17
N GLY A 86 2.64 -22.60 7.14
CA GLY A 86 1.45 -23.44 7.34
C GLY A 86 0.55 -23.57 6.12
N LEU A 87 -0.55 -24.31 6.26
CA LEU A 87 -1.50 -24.54 5.18
C LEU A 87 -2.38 -23.33 4.87
N TRP A 88 -2.66 -22.48 5.87
CA TRP A 88 -3.51 -21.31 5.68
C TRP A 88 -2.85 -20.26 4.77
N SER A 89 -1.52 -20.22 4.74
CA SER A 89 -0.78 -19.27 3.90
C SER A 89 -0.94 -19.54 2.40
N ARG A 90 -1.47 -20.71 2.00
CA ARG A 90 -1.81 -21.04 0.60
C ARG A 90 -2.88 -20.13 0.01
N ASN A 91 -3.74 -19.55 0.86
CA ASN A 91 -4.78 -18.61 0.46
C ASN A 91 -4.57 -17.24 1.15
N LEU A 92 -3.33 -16.85 1.44
CA LEU A 92 -3.04 -15.61 2.15
C LEU A 92 -3.42 -14.38 1.32
N VAL A 93 -4.15 -13.46 1.94
CA VAL A 93 -4.50 -12.16 1.38
C VAL A 93 -3.91 -11.07 2.26
N ALA A 94 -3.17 -10.14 1.66
CA ALA A 94 -2.75 -8.91 2.30
C ALA A 94 -3.81 -7.83 2.08
N ARG A 95 -4.33 -7.25 3.17
CA ARG A 95 -5.18 -6.05 3.15
C ARG A 95 -4.35 -4.84 3.60
N LEU A 96 -4.37 -3.78 2.80
CA LEU A 96 -3.63 -2.53 3.00
C LEU A 96 -4.59 -1.33 3.09
N GLY A 97 -4.16 -0.26 3.75
CA GLY A 97 -4.95 0.98 3.88
C GLY A 97 -6.14 0.86 4.83
N GLU A 98 -6.11 -0.11 5.74
CA GLU A 98 -7.17 -0.31 6.74
C GLU A 98 -6.92 0.54 7.97
N PHE A 99 -7.96 1.21 8.47
CA PHE A 99 -7.91 1.98 9.71
C PHE A 99 -8.86 1.39 10.76
N ASN A 100 -10.11 1.10 10.39
CA ASN A 100 -11.08 0.48 11.28
C ASN A 100 -11.81 -0.70 10.61
N VAL A 101 -11.40 -1.92 10.98
CA VAL A 101 -11.94 -3.19 10.47
C VAL A 101 -13.45 -3.40 10.68
N MET A 102 -14.10 -2.55 11.47
CA MET A 102 -15.54 -2.62 11.73
C MET A 102 -16.35 -1.74 10.77
N THR A 103 -15.69 -0.93 9.93
CA THR A 103 -16.31 0.02 9.00
C THR A 103 -15.77 -0.15 7.59
N ASP A 104 -16.62 0.08 6.59
CA ASP A 104 -16.20 0.01 5.17
C ASP A 104 -15.60 1.33 4.66
N VAL A 105 -15.94 2.44 5.32
CA VAL A 105 -15.50 3.79 4.96
C VAL A 105 -15.06 4.50 6.23
N ASP A 106 -13.76 4.83 6.28
CA ASP A 106 -13.14 5.45 7.43
C ASP A 106 -13.01 6.95 7.21
N CYS A 107 -13.63 7.74 8.10
CA CYS A 107 -13.62 9.19 8.02
C CYS A 107 -13.37 9.84 9.39
N ILE A 108 -12.67 10.97 9.36
CA ILE A 108 -12.54 11.90 10.48
C ILE A 108 -13.31 13.18 10.13
N ASP A 109 -14.22 13.57 11.01
CA ASP A 109 -14.94 14.84 10.91
C ASP A 109 -14.16 15.96 11.62
N HIS A 110 -14.46 17.20 11.26
CA HIS A 110 -13.90 18.41 11.89
C HIS A 110 -12.37 18.55 11.76
N THR A 111 -11.77 18.04 10.67
CA THR A 111 -10.38 18.36 10.33
C THR A 111 -10.25 19.79 9.81
N MET A 112 -9.01 20.26 9.62
CA MET A 112 -8.72 21.58 9.05
C MET A 112 -9.35 21.80 7.67
N PHE A 113 -9.66 20.71 6.95
CA PHE A 113 -10.23 20.70 5.60
C PHE A 113 -11.69 20.22 5.56
N GLY A 114 -12.31 19.92 6.71
CA GLY A 114 -13.69 19.46 6.82
C GLY A 114 -13.79 17.98 7.19
N ARG A 115 -14.57 17.21 6.42
CA ARG A 115 -14.64 15.74 6.56
C ARG A 115 -13.61 15.12 5.64
N GLU A 116 -12.72 14.33 6.21
CA GLU A 116 -11.64 13.63 5.51
C GLU A 116 -11.87 12.13 5.63
N CYS A 117 -11.69 11.40 4.54
CA CYS A 117 -11.90 9.95 4.51
C CYS A 117 -10.73 9.29 3.80
N SER A 118 -10.34 8.10 4.26
CA SER A 118 -9.27 7.34 3.64
C SER A 118 -9.75 6.69 2.35
N ASP A 119 -8.80 6.34 1.49
CA ASP A 119 -9.06 5.55 0.30
C ASP A 119 -9.57 4.15 0.70
N PRO A 120 -10.37 3.49 -0.14
CA PRO A 120 -10.83 2.13 0.15
C PRO A 120 -9.66 1.15 0.32
N VAL A 121 -9.84 0.20 1.24
CA VAL A 121 -8.86 -0.86 1.48
C VAL A 121 -8.53 -1.64 0.21
N GLN A 122 -7.27 -2.05 0.09
CA GLN A 122 -6.79 -2.81 -1.07
C GLN A 122 -6.43 -4.23 -0.62
N GLU A 123 -6.93 -5.23 -1.33
CA GLU A 123 -6.67 -6.64 -1.03
C GLU A 123 -5.91 -7.32 -2.17
N TYR A 124 -4.80 -7.99 -1.82
CA TYR A 124 -3.95 -8.69 -2.76
C TYR A 124 -3.63 -10.10 -2.27
N SER A 125 -3.86 -11.11 -3.13
CA SER A 125 -3.38 -12.47 -2.87
C SER A 125 -1.86 -12.55 -3.05
N ALA A 126 -1.18 -13.32 -2.20
CA ALA A 126 0.25 -13.53 -2.34
C ALA A 126 0.58 -14.42 -3.55
N GLU A 127 1.40 -13.93 -4.47
CA GLU A 127 1.91 -14.73 -5.59
C GLU A 127 2.90 -15.80 -5.10
N ASN A 128 3.78 -15.41 -4.17
CA ASN A 128 4.81 -16.27 -3.61
C ASN A 128 5.03 -15.94 -2.12
N ILE A 129 5.49 -16.93 -1.36
CA ILE A 129 5.86 -16.79 0.04
C ILE A 129 7.30 -17.28 0.20
N ILE A 130 8.17 -16.40 0.71
CA ILE A 130 9.58 -16.67 0.90
C ILE A 130 9.85 -16.68 2.40
N VAL A 131 10.11 -17.86 2.95
CA VAL A 131 10.54 -18.03 4.34
C VAL A 131 12.06 -18.04 4.37
N HIS A 132 12.65 -17.33 5.33
CA HIS A 132 14.11 -17.32 5.51
C HIS A 132 14.63 -18.75 5.74
N PRO A 133 15.75 -19.18 5.12
CA PRO A 133 16.36 -20.47 5.41
C PRO A 133 16.95 -20.50 6.83
N ASP A 134 16.91 -21.64 7.51
CA ASP A 134 17.54 -21.80 8.83
C ASP A 134 19.09 -21.72 8.77
#